data_AF-A0A2V5PP88-F1
#
_entry.id   AF-A0A2V5PP88-F1
#
_cell.length_a   1.000
_cell.length_b   1.000
_cell.length_c   1.000
_cell.angle_alpha   90.00
_cell.angle_beta   90.00
_cell.angle_gamma   90.00
#
_symmetry.space_group_name_H-M   'P 1'
#
loop_
_entity.id
_entity.type
_entity.pdbx_description
1 polymer ?
#
loop_
_entity_poly.entity_id
_entity_poly.type
_entity_poly.pdbx_seq_one_letter_code
_entity_poly.pdbx_strand_id
1 'polypeptide(L)'
;GEMAIVGPRPEIRHYVELFRRDYEEILKVRPGLTDLASLKYRDEAALLRKAANPEDEYRTRVLPDKIRLAKDYLRRSSFLFDLGLILKTLFKLFDYRMSSY
;
A
#
# COMPACT_ATOMS: atom_id res chain seq x y z
N GLY A 1 -6.91 -19.39 5.52
CA GLY A 1 -5.96 -18.54 4.79
C GLY A 1 -6.03 -17.14 5.37
N GLU A 2 -4.89 -16.58 5.76
CA GLU A 2 -4.84 -15.34 6.54
C GLU A 2 -4.82 -14.06 5.69
N MET A 3 -4.55 -14.18 4.39
CA MET A 3 -4.47 -13.05 3.44
C MET A 3 -5.63 -13.06 2.44
N ALA A 4 -5.99 -11.86 1.96
CA ALA A 4 -6.87 -11.60 0.84
C ALA A 4 -6.06 -11.23 -0.42
N ILE A 5 -6.71 -11.19 -1.58
CA ILE A 5 -6.09 -10.67 -2.82
C ILE A 5 -5.93 -9.16 -2.73
N VAL A 6 -6.98 -8.47 -2.29
CA VAL A 6 -7.02 -7.01 -2.14
C VAL A 6 -7.21 -6.65 -0.67
N GLY A 7 -6.42 -5.71 -0.19
CA GLY A 7 -6.44 -5.27 1.20
C GLY A 7 -5.13 -4.60 1.61
N PRO A 8 -5.14 -3.75 2.65
CA PRO A 8 -3.95 -3.02 3.07
C PRO A 8 -2.76 -3.96 3.30
N ARG A 9 -1.59 -3.57 2.81
CA ARG A 9 -0.37 -4.36 3.04
C ARG A 9 0.03 -4.29 4.53
N PRO A 10 0.44 -5.40 5.15
CA PRO A 10 0.89 -5.38 6.54
C PRO A 10 2.13 -4.50 6.69
N GLU A 11 2.20 -3.79 7.81
CA GLU A 11 3.29 -2.88 8.15
C GLU A 11 4.15 -3.46 9.28
N ILE A 12 5.40 -3.01 9.36
CA ILE A 12 6.33 -3.38 10.44
C ILE A 12 5.78 -2.90 11.79
N ARG A 13 5.86 -3.76 12.81
CA ARG A 13 5.31 -3.50 14.14
C ARG A 13 5.73 -2.16 14.74
N HIS A 14 6.98 -1.74 14.53
CA HIS A 14 7.46 -0.44 15.00
C HIS A 14 6.59 0.73 14.49
N TYR A 15 6.25 0.75 13.20
CA TYR A 15 5.41 1.78 12.60
C TYR A 15 3.94 1.64 12.98
N VAL A 16 3.46 0.40 13.15
CA VAL A 16 2.12 0.13 13.66
C VAL A 16 1.93 0.75 15.05
N GLU A 17 2.90 0.58 15.96
CA GLU A 17 2.82 1.17 17.29
C GLU A 17 2.95 2.70 17.27
N LEU A 18 3.79 3.27 16.38
CA LEU A 18 3.90 4.71 16.19
C LEU A 18 2.58 5.36 15.73
N PHE A 19 1.80 4.66 14.90
CA PHE A 19 0.52 5.13 14.35
C PHE A 19 -0.66 4.28 14.85
N ARG A 20 -0.60 3.85 16.11
CA ARG A 20 -1.50 2.84 16.68
C ARG A 20 -2.99 3.14 16.43
N ARG A 21 -3.42 4.38 16.63
CA ARG A 21 -4.81 4.81 16.43
C ARG A 21 -5.30 4.60 15.00
N ASP A 22 -4.43 4.80 14.02
CA ASP A 22 -4.78 4.57 12.62
C ASP A 22 -4.81 3.08 12.28
N TYR A 23 -3.89 2.31 12.87
CA TYR A 23 -3.81 0.87 12.64
C TYR A 23 -4.90 0.06 13.37
N GLU A 24 -5.53 0.60 14.41
CA GLU A 24 -6.66 -0.04 15.10
C GLU A 24 -7.82 -0.40 14.16
N GLU A 25 -8.09 0.41 13.13
CA GLU A 25 -9.10 0.09 12.12
C GLU A 25 -8.52 -0.72 10.95
N ILE A 26 -7.31 -0.39 10.49
CA ILE A 26 -6.66 -1.05 9.34
C ILE A 26 -6.43 -2.54 9.64
N LEU A 27 -6.07 -2.89 10.86
CA LEU A 27 -5.81 -4.27 11.27
C LEU A 27 -7.09 -5.12 11.43
N LYS A 28 -8.29 -4.53 11.32
CA LYS A 28 -9.56 -5.27 11.35
C LYS A 28 -9.89 -5.97 10.04
N VAL A 29 -9.25 -5.57 8.94
CA VAL A 29 -9.44 -6.20 7.62
C VAL A 29 -8.28 -7.14 7.31
N ARG A 30 -8.54 -8.14 6.46
CA ARG A 30 -7.49 -9.07 6.05
C ARG A 30 -6.44 -8.34 5.21
N PRO A 31 -5.15 -8.58 5.45
CA PRO A 31 -4.09 -8.02 4.63
C PRO A 31 -4.19 -8.54 3.19
N GLY A 32 -3.86 -7.68 2.23
CA GLY A 32 -3.94 -7.99 0.80
C GLY A 32 -2.59 -8.20 0.13
N LEU A 33 -2.60 -8.90 -1.01
CA LEU A 33 -1.47 -8.96 -1.94
C LEU A 33 -1.27 -7.62 -2.68
N THR A 34 -2.37 -6.90 -2.95
CA THR A 34 -2.35 -5.57 -3.58
C THR A 34 -3.28 -4.60 -2.86
N ASP A 35 -2.91 -3.32 -2.87
CA ASP A 35 -3.69 -2.21 -2.35
C ASP A 35 -3.38 -0.90 -3.09
N LEU A 36 -4.09 0.15 -2.72
CA LEU A 36 -3.86 1.51 -3.21
C LEU A 36 -2.42 1.98 -2.96
N ALA A 37 -1.86 1.66 -1.79
CA ALA A 37 -0.49 2.03 -1.43
C ALA A 37 0.54 1.33 -2.32
N SER A 38 0.39 0.04 -2.59
CA SER A 38 1.29 -0.75 -3.43
C SER A 38 1.28 -0.30 -4.89
N LEU A 39 0.14 0.21 -5.39
CA LEU A 39 0.06 0.82 -6.72
C LEU A 39 0.76 2.18 -6.82
N LYS A 40 0.63 3.00 -5.77
CA LYS A 40 1.23 4.34 -5.70
C LYS A 40 2.74 4.29 -5.41
N TYR A 41 3.14 3.48 -4.44
CA TYR A 41 4.50 3.34 -3.92
C TYR A 41 5.18 2.07 -4.45
N ARG A 42 4.88 1.68 -5.70
CA ARG A 42 5.47 0.48 -6.32
C ARG A 42 6.99 0.50 -6.30
N ASP A 43 7.58 1.65 -6.61
CA ASP A 43 9.04 1.87 -6.61
C ASP A 43 9.49 2.66 -5.37
N GLU A 44 8.86 2.40 -4.22
CA GLU A 44 9.17 3.05 -2.94
C GLU A 44 10.66 3.09 -2.64
N ALA A 45 11.37 1.98 -2.84
CA ALA A 45 12.80 1.92 -2.61
C ALA A 45 13.58 2.91 -3.49
N ALA A 46 13.14 3.14 -4.74
CA ALA A 46 13.76 4.14 -5.61
C ALA A 46 13.43 5.57 -5.17
N LEU A 47 12.22 5.80 -4.66
CA LEU A 47 11.83 7.08 -4.06
C LEU A 47 12.69 7.39 -2.82
N LEU A 48 12.79 6.43 -1.90
CA LEU A 48 13.52 6.59 -0.63
C LEU A 48 15.04 6.73 -0.85
N ARG A 49 15.62 6.07 -1.86
CA ARG A 49 17.03 6.24 -2.23
C ARG A 49 17.41 7.66 -2.65
N LYS A 50 16.44 8.45 -3.13
CA LYS A 50 16.65 9.86 -3.51
C LYS A 50 16.50 10.82 -2.34
N ALA A 51 15.99 10.36 -1.20
CA ALA A 51 15.78 11.19 -0.03
C ALA A 51 17.10 11.41 0.74
N ALA A 52 17.28 12.61 1.28
CA ALA A 52 18.44 12.93 2.12
C ALA A 52 18.46 12.10 3.41
N ASN A 53 17.27 11.82 3.97
CA ASN A 53 17.08 10.89 5.07
C ASN A 53 15.90 9.94 4.73
N PRO A 54 16.19 8.71 4.27
CA PRO A 54 15.16 7.76 3.86
C PRO A 54 14.17 7.38 4.98
N GLU A 55 14.65 7.25 6.22
CA GLU A 55 13.79 6.88 7.35
C GLU A 55 12.82 8.01 7.71
N ASP A 56 13.31 9.25 7.74
CA ASP A 56 12.47 10.40 8.04
C ASP A 56 11.46 10.69 6.92
N GLU A 57 11.88 10.59 5.65
CA GLU A 57 10.98 10.68 4.49
C GLU A 57 9.90 9.60 4.55
N TYR A 58 10.27 8.38 4.92
CA TYR A 58 9.31 7.30 5.09
C TYR A 58 8.28 7.64 6.18
N ARG A 59 8.76 7.98 7.37
CA ARG A 59 7.92 8.20 8.56
C ARG A 59 7.03 9.42 8.44
N THR A 60 7.50 10.49 7.82
CA THR A 60 6.79 11.80 7.81
C THR A 60 5.94 12.00 6.56
N ARG A 61 6.23 11.30 5.46
CA ARG A 61 5.54 11.51 4.18
C ARG A 61 4.93 10.23 3.61
N VAL A 62 5.72 9.16 3.48
CA VAL A 62 5.24 7.93 2.83
C VAL A 62 4.22 7.21 3.70
N LEU A 63 4.55 6.93 4.95
CA LEU A 63 3.71 6.16 5.88
C LEU A 63 2.37 6.85 6.18
N PRO A 64 2.30 8.17 6.48
CA PRO A 64 1.02 8.85 6.66
C PRO A 64 0.12 8.77 5.42
N ASP A 65 0.69 8.84 4.21
CA ASP A 65 -0.08 8.70 2.99
C ASP A 65 -0.52 7.25 2.74
N LYS A 66 0.34 6.25 3.02
CA LYS A 66 -0.07 4.83 3.00
C LYS A 66 -1.24 4.57 3.93
N ILE A 67 -1.20 5.10 5.15
CA ILE A 67 -2.30 5.02 6.12
C ILE A 67 -3.58 5.65 5.54
N ARG A 68 -3.48 6.85 4.96
CA ARG A 68 -4.61 7.53 4.32
C ARG A 68 -5.21 6.67 3.20
N LEU A 69 -4.38 6.06 2.36
CA LEU A 69 -4.80 5.16 1.29
C LEU A 69 -5.45 3.88 1.82
N ALA A 70 -4.93 3.30 2.91
CA ALA A 70 -5.55 2.16 3.57
C ALA A 70 -6.95 2.52 4.06
N LYS A 71 -7.12 3.66 4.74
CA LYS A 71 -8.43 4.15 5.17
C LYS A 71 -9.37 4.46 4.01
N ASP A 72 -8.85 5.01 2.90
CA ASP A 72 -9.62 5.21 1.67
C ASP A 72 -10.13 3.89 1.10
N TYR A 73 -9.31 2.84 1.14
CA TYR A 73 -9.75 1.49 0.77
C TYR A 73 -10.86 0.99 1.69
N LEU A 74 -10.68 1.07 3.02
CA LEU A 74 -11.71 0.64 3.98
C LEU A 74 -13.06 1.33 3.75
N ARG A 75 -13.07 2.60 3.33
CA ARG A 75 -14.29 3.35 3.03
C ARG A 75 -14.95 3.00 1.70
N ARG A 76 -14.19 2.56 0.71
CA ARG A 76 -14.63 2.40 -0.69
C ARG A 76 -14.67 0.94 -1.16
N SER A 77 -14.12 0.03 -0.37
CA SER A 77 -13.96 -1.38 -0.73
C SER A 77 -15.31 -1.98 -1.10
N SER A 78 -15.37 -2.51 -2.31
CA SER A 78 -16.52 -3.19 -2.88
C SER A 78 -16.01 -4.13 -3.95
N PHE A 79 -16.81 -5.14 -4.33
CA PHE A 79 -16.40 -6.13 -5.32
C PHE A 79 -15.87 -5.51 -6.63
N LEU A 80 -16.56 -4.50 -7.16
CA LEU A 80 -16.14 -3.80 -8.38
C LEU A 80 -14.88 -2.97 -8.18
N PHE A 81 -14.72 -2.36 -7.01
CA PHE A 81 -13.51 -1.62 -6.66
C PHE A 81 -12.30 -2.56 -6.61
N ASP A 82 -12.45 -3.71 -5.97
CA ASP A 82 -11.40 -4.71 -5.83
C ASP A 82 -11.00 -5.29 -7.19
N LEU A 83 -11.98 -5.59 -8.04
CA LEU A 83 -11.72 -6.04 -9.42
C LEU A 83 -10.95 -4.98 -10.21
N GLY A 84 -11.34 -3.70 -10.09
CA GLY A 84 -10.62 -2.60 -10.72
C GLY A 84 -9.17 -2.48 -10.23
N LEU A 85 -8.92 -2.74 -8.94
CA LEU A 85 -7.58 -2.70 -8.36
C LEU A 85 -6.71 -3.85 -8.84
N ILE A 86 -7.28 -5.06 -8.94
CA ILE A 86 -6.62 -6.24 -9.49
C ILE A 86 -6.21 -5.96 -10.94
N LEU A 87 -7.14 -5.48 -11.78
CA LEU A 87 -6.86 -5.15 -13.18
C LEU A 87 -5.76 -4.10 -13.30
N LYS A 88 -5.81 -3.01 -12.52
CA LYS A 88 -4.75 -1.99 -12.49
C LYS A 88 -3.39 -2.58 -12.12
N THR A 89 -3.36 -3.50 -11.15
CA THR A 89 -2.14 -4.20 -10.74
C THR A 89 -1.57 -5.04 -11.87
N LEU A 90 -2.43 -5.78 -12.58
CA LEU A 90 -2.05 -6.59 -13.74
C LEU A 90 -1.54 -5.73 -14.89
N PHE A 91 -2.26 -4.68 -15.30
CA PHE A 91 -1.84 -3.79 -16.38
C PHE A 91 -0.48 -3.15 -16.10
N LYS A 92 -0.22 -2.69 -14.86
CA LYS A 92 1.10 -2.17 -14.49
C LYS A 92 2.23 -3.21 -14.57
N LEU A 93 1.94 -4.49 -14.34
CA LEU A 93 2.93 -5.56 -14.50
C LEU A 93 3.25 -5.83 -15.98
N PHE A 94 2.24 -5.80 -16.84
CA PHE A 94 2.42 -5.95 -18.29
C PHE A 94 3.20 -4.78 -18.89
N ASP A 95 2.85 -3.55 -18.54
CA ASP A 95 3.52 -2.34 -19.04
C ASP A 95 5.00 -2.30 -18.63
N TYR A 96 5.31 -2.64 -17.38
CA TYR A 96 6.69 -2.75 -16.89
C TYR A 96 7.51 -3.78 -17.68
N ARG A 97 6.92 -4.95 -17.97
CA ARG A 97 7.60 -5.99 -18.74
C ARG A 97 7.85 -5.56 -20.17
N MET A 98 6.99 -4.75 -20.79
CA MET A 98 7.18 -4.32 -22.18
C MET A 98 8.17 -3.14 -22.29
N SER A 99 8.26 -2.27 -21.29
CA SER A 99 9.24 -1.17 -21.26
C SER A 99 10.67 -1.61 -20.90
N SER A 100 10.87 -2.85 -20.47
CA SER A 100 12.18 -3.39 -20.06
C SER A 100 12.86 -4.26 -21.14
N TYR A 101 12.34 -4.23 -22.38
CA TYR A 101 12.95 -4.85 -23.58
C TYR A 101 13.33 -3.80 -24.61
#